data_AF-A0A7C2A021-F1
#
_entry.id   AF-A0A7C2A021-F1
#
_cell.length_a   1.000
_cell.length_b   1.000
_cell.length_c   1.000
_cell.angle_alpha   90.00
_cell.angle_beta   90.00
_cell.angle_gamma   90.00
#
_symmetry.space_group_name_H-M   'P 1'
#
loop_
_entity.id
_entity.type
_entity.pdbx_description
1 polymer ?
#
loop_
_entity_poly.entity_id
_entity_poly.type
_entity_poly.pdbx_seq_one_letter_code
_entity_poly.pdbx_strand_id
1 'polypeptide(L)'
;MRRKKYTKIPAISGKKLIRLLKKDGWNRARNTSDGMCLKKKVGNRIRVTYIDNTSKSLPIGTLMAILSDKQTGLGKKGLLELINRYGL
;
A
#
# COMPACT_ATOMS: atom_id res chain seq x y z
N MET A 1 -7.18 23.63 -7.36
CA MET A 1 -7.86 22.54 -6.61
C MET A 1 -7.06 22.24 -5.34
N ARG A 2 -7.63 22.49 -4.14
CA ARG A 2 -6.96 22.23 -2.84
C ARG A 2 -7.01 20.71 -2.58
N ARG A 3 -5.88 19.99 -2.70
CA ARG A 3 -5.84 18.56 -2.39
C ARG A 3 -6.21 18.35 -0.92
N LYS A 4 -7.20 17.49 -0.65
CA LYS A 4 -7.64 17.14 0.70
C LYS A 4 -6.45 16.48 1.44
N LYS A 5 -5.98 17.10 2.52
CA LYS A 5 -4.89 16.55 3.34
C LYS A 5 -5.48 15.51 4.29
N TYR A 6 -5.06 14.26 4.14
CA TYR A 6 -5.46 13.17 5.01
C TYR A 6 -4.64 13.19 6.30
N THR A 7 -5.34 13.29 7.44
CA THR A 7 -4.76 13.25 8.80
C THR A 7 -5.07 11.94 9.53
N LYS A 8 -6.10 11.21 9.08
CA LYS A 8 -6.49 9.89 9.57
C LYS A 8 -6.37 8.87 8.45
N ILE A 9 -6.11 7.61 8.79
CA ILE A 9 -6.07 6.51 7.81
C ILE A 9 -7.46 6.40 7.18
N PRO A 10 -7.61 6.68 5.88
CA PRO A 10 -8.89 6.51 5.21
C PRO A 10 -9.15 5.03 4.94
N ALA A 11 -10.41 4.66 4.80
CA ALA A 11 -10.77 3.37 4.25
C ALA A 11 -10.20 3.24 2.83
N ILE A 12 -9.39 2.22 2.59
CA ILE A 12 -8.71 1.98 1.32
C ILE A 12 -8.94 0.55 0.87
N SER A 13 -9.28 0.36 -0.41
CA SER A 13 -9.41 -0.96 -1.00
C SER A 13 -8.05 -1.50 -1.44
N GLY A 14 -7.93 -2.81 -1.55
CA GLY A 14 -6.69 -3.45 -2.00
C GLY A 14 -6.26 -2.96 -3.40
N LYS A 15 -7.22 -2.77 -4.31
CA LYS A 15 -7.00 -2.13 -5.63
C LYS A 15 -6.29 -0.77 -5.53
N LYS A 16 -6.76 0.09 -4.63
CA LYS A 16 -6.19 1.44 -4.43
C LYS A 16 -4.80 1.35 -3.77
N LEU A 17 -4.64 0.46 -2.79
CA LEU A 17 -3.36 0.25 -2.13
C LEU A 17 -2.28 -0.25 -3.11
N ILE A 18 -2.61 -1.22 -3.97
CA ILE A 18 -1.71 -1.70 -5.02
C ILE A 18 -1.28 -0.55 -5.94
N ARG A 19 -2.23 0.30 -6.36
CA ARG A 19 -1.93 1.45 -7.23
C ARG A 19 -1.01 2.47 -6.53
N LEU A 20 -1.24 2.76 -5.26
CA LEU A 20 -0.39 3.66 -4.48
C LEU A 20 1.03 3.10 -4.34
N LEU A 21 1.17 1.82 -3.99
CA LEU A 21 2.48 1.19 -3.84
C LEU A 21 3.23 1.14 -5.18
N LYS A 22 2.53 0.89 -6.30
CA LYS A 22 3.14 0.99 -7.63
C LYS A 22 3.69 2.39 -7.92
N LYS A 23 2.95 3.45 -7.56
CA LYS A 23 3.44 4.84 -7.67
C LYS A 23 4.62 5.14 -6.72
N ASP A 24 4.72 4.43 -5.61
CA ASP A 24 5.87 4.47 -4.70
C ASP A 24 7.07 3.65 -5.23
N GLY A 25 6.98 3.02 -6.40
CA GLY A 25 8.06 2.23 -7.00
C GLY A 25 8.09 0.76 -6.56
N TRP A 26 6.99 0.24 -6.00
CA TRP A 26 6.81 -1.20 -5.84
C TRP A 26 6.48 -1.84 -7.19
N ASN A 27 7.24 -2.87 -7.54
CA ASN A 27 7.09 -3.59 -8.79
C ASN A 27 6.32 -4.89 -8.60
N ARG A 28 5.61 -5.33 -9.64
CA ARG A 28 4.92 -6.62 -9.63
C ARG A 28 5.95 -7.75 -9.52
N ALA A 29 5.75 -8.64 -8.55
CA ALA A 29 6.53 -9.88 -8.41
C ALA A 29 5.79 -11.07 -9.03
N ARG A 30 4.52 -11.27 -8.63
CA ARG A 30 3.66 -12.38 -9.08
C ARG A 30 2.19 -11.96 -9.02
N ASN A 31 1.37 -12.53 -9.90
CA ASN A 31 -0.09 -12.44 -9.80
C ASN A 31 -0.64 -13.71 -9.14
N THR A 32 -1.69 -13.57 -8.34
CA THR A 32 -2.54 -14.68 -7.90
C THR A 32 -3.95 -14.48 -8.47
N SER A 33 -4.84 -15.46 -8.28
CA SER A 33 -6.26 -15.34 -8.62
C SER A 33 -6.90 -14.13 -7.93
N ASP A 34 -6.59 -13.95 -6.65
CA ASP A 34 -7.33 -13.04 -5.76
C ASP A 34 -6.55 -11.76 -5.40
N GLY A 35 -5.30 -11.63 -5.86
CA GLY A 35 -4.42 -10.56 -5.40
C GLY A 35 -3.16 -10.36 -6.23
N MET A 36 -2.26 -9.55 -5.68
CA MET A 36 -0.98 -9.22 -6.32
C MET A 36 0.15 -9.19 -5.30
N CYS A 37 1.22 -9.91 -5.62
CA CYS A 37 2.49 -9.79 -4.91
C CYS A 37 3.29 -8.62 -5.49
N LEU A 38 3.68 -7.70 -4.63
CA LEU A 38 4.54 -6.56 -4.95
C LEU A 38 5.89 -6.70 -4.26
N LYS A 39 6.95 -6.25 -4.91
CA LYS A 39 8.31 -6.21 -4.37
C LYS A 39 8.96 -4.84 -4.55
N LYS A 40 9.78 -4.43 -3.59
CA LYS A 40 10.60 -3.22 -3.67
C LYS A 40 11.94 -3.46 -2.99
N LYS A 41 13.01 -2.94 -3.57
CA LYS A 41 14.32 -2.90 -2.91
C LYS A 41 14.31 -1.78 -1.89
N VAL A 42 14.56 -2.10 -0.63
CA VAL A 42 14.63 -1.15 0.49
C VAL A 42 15.99 -1.36 1.17
N GLY A 43 16.91 -0.41 0.97
CA GLY A 43 18.31 -0.57 1.33
C GLY A 43 18.93 -1.78 0.63
N ASN A 44 19.53 -2.69 1.41
CA ASN A 44 20.15 -3.92 0.89
C ASN A 44 19.19 -5.13 0.84
N ARG A 45 17.89 -4.95 1.13
CA ARG A 45 16.91 -6.04 1.18
C ARG A 45 15.82 -5.87 0.13
N ILE A 46 15.33 -6.98 -0.41
CA ILE A 46 14.10 -7.00 -1.21
C ILE A 46 12.96 -7.32 -0.26
N ARG A 47 11.99 -6.40 -0.16
CA ARG A 47 10.76 -6.62 0.58
C ARG A 47 9.67 -7.09 -0.38
N VAL A 48 8.83 -8.00 0.07
CA VAL A 48 7.71 -8.56 -0.68
C VAL A 48 6.45 -8.47 0.18
N THR A 49 5.34 -8.03 -0.42
CA THR A 49 4.03 -8.00 0.22
C THR A 49 2.98 -8.56 -0.73
N TYR A 50 1.97 -9.22 -0.17
CA TYR A 50 0.81 -9.70 -0.87
C TYR A 50 -0.40 -8.85 -0.49
N ILE A 51 -1.18 -8.43 -1.49
CA ILE A 51 -2.37 -7.60 -1.28
C ILE A 51 -3.51 -8.17 -2.11
N ASP A 52 -4.62 -8.45 -1.45
CA ASP A 52 -5.86 -8.88 -2.12
C ASP A 52 -6.37 -7.78 -3.07
N ASN A 53 -6.75 -8.17 -4.27
CA ASN A 53 -7.26 -7.30 -5.33
C ASN A 53 -8.76 -7.00 -5.16
N THR A 54 -9.18 -6.72 -3.92
CA THR A 54 -10.58 -6.45 -3.59
C THR A 54 -10.98 -5.01 -3.88
N SER A 55 -12.24 -4.82 -4.26
CA SER A 55 -12.90 -3.50 -4.32
C SER A 55 -13.36 -3.02 -2.94
N LYS A 56 -13.54 -3.95 -1.99
CA LYS A 56 -13.92 -3.64 -0.61
C LYS A 56 -12.76 -2.99 0.14
N SER A 57 -13.08 -2.18 1.13
CA SER A 57 -12.08 -1.60 2.03
C SER A 57 -11.40 -2.70 2.84
N LEU A 58 -10.07 -2.64 2.94
CA LEU A 58 -9.31 -3.57 3.77
C LEU A 58 -9.63 -3.31 5.25
N PRO A 59 -9.81 -4.35 6.07
CA PRO A 59 -9.86 -4.20 7.52
C PRO A 59 -8.62 -3.48 8.03
N ILE A 60 -8.76 -2.64 9.06
CA ILE A 60 -7.65 -1.85 9.59
C ILE A 60 -6.49 -2.73 10.04
N GLY A 61 -6.75 -3.91 10.62
CA GLY A 61 -5.73 -4.88 11.01
C GLY A 61 -4.91 -5.38 9.83
N THR A 62 -5.58 -5.79 8.75
CA THR A 62 -4.93 -6.23 7.50
C THR A 62 -4.09 -5.11 6.88
N LEU A 63 -4.64 -3.89 6.82
CA LEU A 63 -3.92 -2.73 6.31
C LEU A 63 -2.67 -2.44 7.14
N MET A 64 -2.77 -2.45 8.47
CA MET A 64 -1.63 -2.22 9.35
C MET A 64 -0.58 -3.33 9.27
N ALA A 65 -1.00 -4.58 9.08
CA ALA A 65 -0.08 -5.70 8.85
C ALA A 65 0.73 -5.51 7.55
N ILE A 66 0.08 -5.07 6.46
CA ILE A 66 0.75 -4.73 5.19
C ILE A 66 1.70 -3.54 5.37
N LEU A 67 1.28 -2.51 6.10
CA LEU A 67 2.09 -1.31 6.34
C LEU A 67 3.24 -1.52 7.33
N SER A 68 3.21 -2.63 8.08
CA SER A 68 4.18 -2.91 9.13
C SER A 68 5.62 -2.95 8.61
N ASP A 69 6.58 -2.80 9.53
CA ASP A 69 8.00 -2.93 9.20
C ASP A 69 8.38 -4.33 8.68
N LYS A 70 7.60 -5.37 8.96
CA LYS A 70 7.90 -6.69 8.40
C LYS A 70 7.60 -6.79 6.89
N GLN A 71 6.61 -6.05 6.40
CA GLN A 71 6.17 -6.14 5.01
C GLN A 71 6.65 -4.94 4.18
N THR A 72 6.02 -3.78 4.33
CA THR A 72 6.35 -2.61 3.49
C THR A 72 7.29 -1.60 4.15
N GLY A 73 7.28 -1.50 5.49
CA GLY A 73 8.08 -0.49 6.20
C GLY A 73 7.56 0.94 6.08
N LEU A 74 6.36 1.14 5.52
CA LEU A 74 5.78 2.48 5.36
C LEU A 74 5.18 3.01 6.67
N GLY A 75 4.55 2.13 7.44
CA GLY A 75 3.74 2.48 8.59
C GLY A 75 2.57 3.41 8.24
N LYS A 76 1.90 3.91 9.28
CA LYS A 76 0.78 4.85 9.14
C LYS A 76 1.20 6.16 8.46
N LYS A 77 2.36 6.70 8.84
CA LYS A 77 2.86 7.97 8.32
C LYS A 77 3.18 7.87 6.82
N GLY A 78 3.89 6.82 6.41
CA GLY A 78 4.21 6.59 5.00
C GLY A 78 2.96 6.43 4.14
N LEU A 79 1.92 5.72 4.62
CA LEU A 79 0.65 5.64 3.90
C LEU A 79 0.02 7.03 3.69
N LEU A 80 -0.05 7.86 4.74
CA LEU A 80 -0.63 9.20 4.64
C LEU A 80 0.16 10.09 3.68
N GLU A 81 1.48 10.00 3.68
CA GLU A 81 2.34 10.72 2.74
C GLU A 81 2.08 10.29 1.30
N LEU A 82 1.96 8.99 1.03
CA LEU A 82 1.64 8.47 -0.30
C LEU A 82 0.27 8.94 -0.78
N ILE A 83 -0.74 8.89 0.08
CA ILE A 83 -2.09 9.36 -0.25
C ILE A 83 -2.09 10.87 -0.53
N ASN A 84 -1.41 11.66 0.30
CA ASN A 84 -1.34 13.11 0.12
C ASN A 84 -0.55 13.49 -1.16
N ARG A 85 0.46 12.69 -1.53
CA ARG A 85 1.27 12.90 -2.74
C ARG A 85 0.55 12.49 -4.02
N TYR A 86 -0.12 11.33 -4.02
CA TYR A 86 -0.63 10.71 -5.24
C TYR A 86 -2.15 10.69 -5.39
N GLY A 87 -2.89 11.04 -4.34
CA GLY A 87 -4.33 10.90 -4.27
C GLY A 87 -4.79 9.45 -4.12
N LEU A 88 -6.04 9.28 -3.70
CA LEU A 88 -6.73 7.99 -3.60
C LEU A 88 -7.46 7.62 -4.90
#